data_AF-A0A034WXB2-F1
#
_entry.id   AF-A0A034WXB2-F1
#
_cell.length_a   1.000
_cell.length_b   1.000
_cell.length_c   1.000
_cell.angle_alpha   90.00
_cell.angle_beta   90.00
_cell.angle_gamma   90.00
#
_symmetry.space_group_name_H-M   'P 1'
#
loop_
_entity.id
_entity.type
_entity.pdbx_description
1 polymer ?
#
loop_
_entity_poly.entity_id
_entity_poly.type
_entity_poly.pdbx_seq_one_letter_code
_entity_poly.pdbx_strand_id
1 'polypeptide(L)'
;MGSFHFMLAALAVLGCAVVASAVICKTDADCSGGQRCVLHSNFSSRANCETDHRCISVSSTSCSCDSGFQCRLKDCPSSPYECLVLEQQNTRCGGRNGPQCGPNQVCGYQRTGLVCIKCPCYGTDRAVCVDKQPGVDCGPNSIVQVNHDNSYVCKACASATSVLTH
;
A
#
# COMPACT_ATOMS: atom_id res chain seq x y z
N MET A 1 -9.16 -36.69 -60.73
CA MET A 1 -8.34 -37.00 -59.53
C MET A 1 -7.74 -35.68 -59.04
N GLY A 2 -8.02 -35.29 -57.81
CA GLY A 2 -7.53 -34.03 -57.25
C GLY A 2 -8.33 -33.59 -56.03
N SER A 3 -8.26 -34.38 -54.97
CA SER A 3 -8.75 -34.02 -53.63
C SER A 3 -7.92 -32.87 -53.07
N PHE A 4 -8.55 -31.82 -52.54
CA PHE A 4 -7.88 -30.89 -51.63
C PHE A 4 -8.67 -30.77 -50.34
N HIS A 5 -8.01 -31.22 -49.28
CA HIS A 5 -8.47 -31.25 -47.90
C HIS A 5 -8.53 -29.86 -47.28
N PHE A 6 -9.53 -29.71 -46.40
CA PHE A 6 -9.68 -28.78 -45.28
C PHE A 6 -8.39 -28.16 -44.71
N MET A 7 -8.46 -26.87 -44.35
CA MET A 7 -7.93 -26.36 -43.08
C MET A 7 -8.72 -25.11 -42.65
N LEU A 8 -9.61 -25.28 -41.66
CA LEU A 8 -10.07 -24.19 -40.80
C LEU A 8 -8.90 -23.81 -39.88
N ALA A 9 -8.37 -22.60 -40.01
CA ALA A 9 -7.48 -22.02 -39.01
C ALA A 9 -8.30 -21.16 -38.04
N ALA A 10 -8.75 -21.77 -36.94
CA ALA A 10 -9.25 -21.02 -35.80
C ALA A 10 -8.06 -20.44 -35.03
N LEU A 11 -7.81 -19.14 -35.18
CA LEU A 11 -6.88 -18.42 -34.30
C LEU A 11 -7.51 -18.28 -32.91
N ALA A 12 -7.18 -19.21 -32.01
CA ALA A 12 -7.39 -19.01 -30.58
C ALA A 12 -6.27 -18.09 -30.07
N VAL A 13 -6.58 -16.80 -29.94
CA VAL A 13 -5.72 -15.86 -29.20
C VAL A 13 -5.88 -16.16 -27.71
N LEU A 14 -5.10 -17.13 -27.21
CA LEU A 14 -4.84 -17.27 -25.78
C LEU A 14 -3.86 -16.17 -25.38
N GLY A 15 -4.39 -14.97 -25.12
CA GLY A 15 -3.65 -13.91 -24.43
C GLY A 15 -3.51 -14.28 -22.96
N CYS A 16 -2.43 -14.99 -22.63
CA CYS A 16 -2.03 -15.26 -21.25
C CYS A 16 -2.02 -13.95 -20.45
N ALA A 17 -2.87 -13.87 -19.42
CA ALA A 17 -2.65 -12.92 -18.35
C ALA A 17 -1.27 -13.25 -17.75
N VAL A 18 -0.29 -12.38 -17.96
CA VAL A 18 1.03 -12.55 -17.37
C VAL A 18 0.85 -12.32 -15.87
N VAL A 19 0.58 -13.39 -15.13
CA VAL A 19 0.60 -13.37 -13.67
C VAL A 19 2.08 -13.22 -13.31
N ALA A 20 2.55 -11.98 -13.17
CA ALA A 20 3.90 -11.70 -12.72
C ALA A 20 4.05 -12.17 -11.27
N SER A 21 4.47 -13.43 -11.11
CA SER A 21 4.76 -14.05 -9.82
C SER A 21 5.81 -13.23 -9.09
N ALA A 22 5.53 -12.85 -7.84
CA ALA A 22 6.46 -12.11 -7.01
C ALA A 22 7.74 -12.94 -6.81
N VAL A 23 8.90 -12.35 -7.14
CA VAL A 23 10.21 -13.00 -6.94
C VAL A 23 10.59 -12.83 -5.48
N ILE A 24 10.62 -13.92 -4.72
CA ILE A 24 11.05 -13.90 -3.32
C ILE A 24 12.54 -13.54 -3.26
N CYS A 25 12.90 -12.64 -2.35
CA CYS A 25 14.27 -12.15 -2.17
C CYS A 25 14.66 -12.12 -0.68
N LYS A 26 15.95 -11.98 -0.42
CA LYS A 26 16.50 -11.65 0.91
C LYS A 26 17.20 -10.29 0.92
N THR A 27 17.75 -9.87 -0.21
CA THR A 27 18.50 -8.61 -0.37
C THR A 27 18.24 -7.99 -1.76
N ASP A 28 18.54 -6.70 -1.94
CA ASP A 28 18.37 -6.00 -3.22
C ASP A 28 19.14 -6.66 -4.38
N ALA A 29 20.21 -7.41 -4.10
CA ALA A 29 21.00 -8.13 -5.10
C ALA A 29 20.25 -9.31 -5.74
N ASP A 30 19.20 -9.81 -5.09
CA ASP A 30 18.35 -10.87 -5.63
C ASP A 30 17.37 -10.34 -6.70
N CYS A 31 17.32 -9.01 -6.87
CA CYS A 31 16.36 -8.31 -7.71
C CYS A 31 17.00 -7.76 -9.00
N SER A 32 16.19 -7.64 -10.05
CA SER A 32 16.64 -7.19 -11.38
C SER A 32 15.78 -6.04 -11.89
N GLY A 33 16.28 -5.30 -12.90
CA GLY A 33 15.50 -4.21 -13.51
C GLY A 33 15.22 -3.02 -12.59
N GLY A 34 16.13 -2.70 -11.65
CA GLY A 34 15.96 -1.58 -10.72
C GLY A 34 15.00 -1.86 -9.55
N GLN A 35 14.58 -3.11 -9.38
CA GLN A 35 13.78 -3.56 -8.25
C GLN A 35 14.63 -3.69 -6.98
N ARG A 36 13.98 -3.62 -5.82
CA ARG A 36 14.58 -3.81 -4.50
C ARG A 36 13.83 -4.87 -3.71
N CYS A 37 14.52 -5.43 -2.73
CA CYS A 37 13.96 -6.48 -1.91
C CYS A 37 13.14 -5.90 -0.76
N VAL A 38 11.82 -5.87 -0.94
CA VAL A 38 10.91 -5.23 0.01
C VAL A 38 10.34 -6.28 0.96
N LEU A 39 10.70 -6.16 2.24
CA LEU A 39 10.09 -6.95 3.30
C LEU A 39 8.66 -6.45 3.58
N HIS A 40 7.68 -7.34 3.45
CA HIS A 40 6.27 -7.05 3.73
C HIS A 40 5.97 -7.29 5.22
N SER A 41 6.76 -6.67 6.12
CA SER A 41 6.85 -6.96 7.57
C SER A 41 5.53 -6.93 8.33
N ASN A 42 4.49 -6.32 7.77
CA ASN A 42 3.17 -6.26 8.39
C ASN A 42 2.35 -7.55 8.21
N PHE A 43 2.69 -8.41 7.23
CA PHE A 43 1.82 -9.50 6.76
C PHE A 43 2.56 -10.78 6.30
N SER A 44 3.88 -10.71 6.10
CA SER A 44 4.71 -11.84 5.67
C SER A 44 6.13 -11.71 6.21
N SER A 45 6.75 -12.84 6.59
CA SER A 45 8.19 -12.92 6.88
C SER A 45 9.05 -13.03 5.61
N ARG A 46 8.41 -13.02 4.43
CA ARG A 46 9.05 -13.13 3.11
C ARG A 46 9.07 -11.76 2.45
N ALA A 47 10.20 -11.42 1.85
CA ALA A 47 10.38 -10.24 1.02
C ALA A 47 10.28 -10.61 -0.46
N ASN A 48 9.87 -9.66 -1.31
CA ASN A 48 9.84 -9.84 -2.76
C ASN A 48 10.54 -8.68 -3.49
N CYS A 49 11.02 -8.94 -4.69
CA CYS A 49 11.54 -7.93 -5.59
C CYS A 49 10.40 -7.08 -6.13
N GLU A 50 10.46 -5.79 -5.80
CA GLU A 50 9.46 -4.80 -6.17
C GLU A 50 10.16 -3.58 -6.74
N THR A 51 9.50 -2.89 -7.67
CA THR A 51 9.96 -1.56 -8.09
C THR A 51 10.01 -0.66 -6.86
N ASP A 52 11.17 -0.11 -6.54
CA ASP A 52 11.33 0.70 -5.34
C ASP A 52 10.63 2.05 -5.53
N HIS A 53 9.44 2.14 -4.94
CA HIS A 53 8.66 3.37 -4.88
C HIS A 53 8.92 4.14 -3.57
N ARG A 54 10.01 3.87 -2.84
CA ARG A 54 10.27 4.50 -1.54
C ARG A 54 11.42 5.50 -1.59
N CYS A 55 11.06 6.74 -1.30
CA CYS A 55 11.88 7.80 -0.73
C CYS A 55 13.25 8.08 -1.36
N ILE A 56 13.22 9.07 -2.26
CA ILE A 56 14.37 9.90 -2.63
C ILE A 56 14.64 10.89 -1.49
N SER A 57 15.83 11.48 -1.47
CA SER A 57 16.39 12.35 -0.44
C SER A 57 15.34 13.09 0.41
N VAL A 58 15.10 12.56 1.60
CA VAL A 58 14.34 13.19 2.68
C VAL A 58 15.35 13.87 3.60
N SER A 59 15.13 15.14 3.94
CA SER A 59 15.89 15.81 5.00
C SER A 59 15.13 15.68 6.33
N SER A 60 15.74 16.13 7.42
CA SER A 60 15.04 16.24 8.70
C SER A 60 13.93 17.31 8.71
N THR A 61 13.88 18.19 7.70
CA THR A 61 13.00 19.36 7.65
C THR A 61 12.08 19.44 6.43
N SER A 62 12.31 18.68 5.36
CA SER A 62 11.40 18.57 4.22
C SER A 62 11.67 17.31 3.38
N CYS A 63 10.87 17.09 2.35
CA CYS A 63 11.24 16.16 1.29
C CYS A 63 11.13 16.75 -0.13
N SER A 64 12.13 16.42 -0.96
CA SER A 64 12.19 16.74 -2.38
C SER A 64 12.05 15.43 -3.16
N CYS A 65 10.83 15.16 -3.62
CA CYS A 65 10.49 13.90 -4.27
C CYS A 65 10.63 14.02 -5.79
N ASP A 66 10.99 12.92 -6.46
CA ASP A 66 10.93 12.85 -7.92
C ASP A 66 9.50 13.03 -8.44
N SER A 67 9.41 13.36 -9.73
CA SER A 67 8.15 13.45 -10.46
C SER A 67 7.32 12.17 -10.26
N GLY A 68 6.05 12.34 -9.86
CA GLY A 68 5.12 11.25 -9.57
C GLY A 68 5.04 10.84 -8.09
N PHE A 69 5.90 11.38 -7.22
CA PHE A 69 5.87 11.12 -5.78
C PHE A 69 5.38 12.34 -5.00
N GLN A 70 4.70 12.08 -3.87
CA GLN A 70 4.21 13.12 -2.98
C GLN A 70 4.96 13.08 -1.65
N CYS A 71 5.35 14.27 -1.18
CA CYS A 71 5.96 14.46 0.12
C CYS A 71 4.86 14.41 1.19
N ARG A 72 4.96 13.44 2.11
CA ARG A 72 4.03 13.30 3.23
C ARG A 72 4.76 13.54 4.55
N LEU A 73 4.15 14.33 5.43
CA LEU A 73 4.54 14.48 6.82
C LEU A 73 3.95 13.35 7.68
N LYS A 74 4.73 12.87 8.65
CA LYS A 74 4.38 11.91 9.69
C LYS A 74 4.66 12.55 11.05
N ASP A 75 3.97 12.11 12.09
CA ASP A 75 4.25 12.53 13.47
C ASP A 75 5.44 11.76 14.07
N CYS A 76 6.47 11.49 13.26
CA CYS A 76 7.62 10.68 13.63
C CYS A 76 8.86 11.57 13.81
N PRO A 77 9.30 11.87 15.05
CA PRO A 77 10.38 12.83 15.27
C PRO A 77 11.71 12.47 14.59
N SER A 78 12.02 11.18 14.51
CA SER A 78 13.27 10.68 13.89
C SER A 78 13.22 10.59 12.37
N SER A 79 12.02 10.53 11.77
CA SER A 79 11.81 10.40 10.33
C SER A 79 10.48 11.05 9.95
N PRO A 80 10.37 12.38 9.98
CA PRO A 80 9.10 13.07 9.83
C PRO A 80 8.59 13.07 8.38
N TYR A 81 9.46 12.90 7.39
CA TYR A 81 9.09 12.98 5.98
C TYR A 81 9.20 11.64 5.26
N GLU A 82 8.30 11.40 4.32
CA GLU A 82 8.39 10.29 3.36
C GLU A 82 7.94 10.76 1.96
N CYS A 83 8.67 10.33 0.92
CA CYS A 83 8.24 10.46 -0.47
C CYS A 83 7.67 9.12 -0.95
N LEU A 84 6.42 9.14 -1.39
CA LEU A 84 5.72 7.94 -1.85
C LEU A 84 4.66 8.29 -2.90
N VAL A 85 4.29 7.30 -3.71
CA VAL A 85 3.15 7.42 -4.62
C VAL A 85 1.87 7.28 -3.80
N LEU A 86 1.16 8.39 -3.60
CA LEU A 86 -0.14 8.39 -2.93
C LEU A 86 -1.24 8.03 -3.94
N GLU A 87 -1.42 6.75 -4.18
CA GLU A 87 -2.48 6.19 -5.02
C GLU A 87 -3.79 5.98 -4.24
N GLN A 88 -4.95 6.00 -4.92
CA GLN A 88 -6.28 5.79 -4.29
C GLN A 88 -6.56 6.67 -3.06
N GLN A 89 -6.16 7.94 -3.08
CA GLN A 89 -6.38 8.85 -1.94
C GLN A 89 -7.87 9.10 -1.64
N ASN A 90 -8.75 8.88 -2.62
CA ASN A 90 -10.17 9.12 -2.48
C ASN A 90 -10.85 8.15 -1.51
N THR A 91 -10.42 6.89 -1.36
CA THR A 91 -11.09 5.92 -0.47
C THR A 91 -10.50 5.84 0.95
N ARG A 92 -9.44 6.63 1.20
CA ARG A 92 -8.75 6.72 2.48
C ARG A 92 -9.48 7.60 3.49
N CYS A 93 -9.01 7.60 4.73
CA CYS A 93 -9.41 8.61 5.71
C CYS A 93 -9.12 10.03 5.18
N GLY A 94 -10.14 10.90 5.18
CA GLY A 94 -10.06 12.25 4.60
C GLY A 94 -10.23 12.30 3.08
N GLY A 95 -10.33 11.14 2.42
CA GLY A 95 -10.62 11.05 0.99
C GLY A 95 -12.09 11.31 0.67
N ARG A 96 -12.37 11.77 -0.56
CA ARG A 96 -13.73 12.10 -1.03
C ARG A 96 -14.72 10.94 -0.97
N ASN A 97 -14.25 9.72 -1.19
CA ASN A 97 -15.00 8.47 -1.14
C ASN A 97 -14.70 7.67 0.15
N GLY A 98 -13.93 8.24 1.08
CA GLY A 98 -13.66 7.66 2.38
C GLY A 98 -14.85 7.81 3.32
N PRO A 99 -14.83 7.11 4.47
CA PRO A 99 -15.90 7.21 5.44
C PRO A 99 -15.95 8.63 6.04
N GLN A 100 -17.17 9.14 6.20
CA GLN A 100 -17.43 10.46 6.79
C GLN A 100 -17.74 10.26 8.28
N CYS A 101 -16.75 10.52 9.14
CA CYS A 101 -16.88 10.27 10.57
C CYS A 101 -17.62 11.39 11.29
N GLY A 102 -18.43 11.01 12.28
CA GLY A 102 -19.12 11.96 13.14
C GLY A 102 -18.18 12.76 14.05
N PRO A 103 -18.69 13.78 14.76
CA PRO A 103 -17.88 14.67 15.61
C PRO A 103 -17.14 13.95 16.75
N ASN A 104 -17.70 12.83 17.23
CA ASN A 104 -17.14 12.00 18.31
C ASN A 104 -16.40 10.75 17.78
N GLN A 105 -16.11 10.72 16.49
CA GLN A 105 -15.43 9.61 15.85
C GLN A 105 -14.09 10.05 15.26
N VAL A 106 -13.21 9.09 15.06
CA VAL A 106 -11.97 9.23 14.33
C VAL A 106 -11.97 8.25 13.17
N CYS A 107 -11.45 8.68 12.02
CA CYS A 107 -11.22 7.77 10.92
C CYS A 107 -9.92 7.00 11.16
N GLY A 108 -9.97 5.68 11.02
CA GLY A 108 -8.82 4.82 11.09
C GLY A 108 -8.88 3.67 10.09
N TYR A 109 -7.84 2.84 10.11
CA TYR A 109 -7.64 1.75 9.17
C TYR A 109 -7.75 0.43 9.90
N GLN A 110 -8.76 -0.36 9.54
CA GLN A 110 -9.01 -1.68 10.10
C GLN A 110 -8.54 -2.75 9.11
N ARG A 111 -7.79 -3.74 9.61
CA ARG A 111 -7.33 -4.87 8.80
C ARG A 111 -8.51 -5.70 8.30
N THR A 112 -8.49 -6.08 7.03
CA THR A 112 -9.50 -6.93 6.39
C THR A 112 -9.20 -8.42 6.54
N GLY A 113 -7.99 -8.78 6.98
CA GLY A 113 -7.52 -10.16 7.03
C GLY A 113 -6.97 -10.67 5.69
N LEU A 114 -6.97 -9.84 4.63
CA LEU A 114 -6.32 -10.20 3.37
C LEU A 114 -4.82 -10.34 3.56
N VAL A 115 -4.28 -11.46 3.08
CA VAL A 115 -2.84 -11.72 3.05
C VAL A 115 -2.27 -11.16 1.77
N CYS A 116 -1.44 -10.13 1.91
CA CYS A 116 -0.72 -9.56 0.79
C CYS A 116 0.56 -10.35 0.49
N ILE A 117 0.72 -10.77 -0.76
CA ILE A 117 1.91 -11.49 -1.24
C ILE A 117 2.75 -10.66 -2.23
N LYS A 118 2.28 -9.46 -2.61
CA LYS A 118 2.91 -8.55 -3.56
C LYS A 118 2.52 -7.09 -3.30
N CYS A 119 3.45 -6.14 -3.38
CA CYS A 119 3.16 -4.72 -3.24
C CYS A 119 2.63 -4.10 -4.55
N PRO A 120 1.84 -3.02 -4.49
CA PRO A 120 1.18 -2.46 -3.32
C PRO A 120 0.06 -3.35 -2.78
N CYS A 121 -0.05 -3.42 -1.45
CA CYS A 121 -1.02 -4.26 -0.74
C CYS A 121 -2.39 -3.58 -0.60
N TYR A 122 -3.10 -3.40 -1.72
CA TYR A 122 -4.43 -2.79 -1.65
C TYR A 122 -5.45 -3.67 -0.93
N GLY A 123 -6.32 -3.01 -0.16
CA GLY A 123 -7.44 -3.67 0.52
C GLY A 123 -7.06 -4.48 1.74
N THR A 124 -5.78 -4.56 2.14
CA THR A 124 -5.40 -5.14 3.44
C THR A 124 -6.01 -4.39 4.60
N ASP A 125 -6.31 -3.12 4.36
CA ASP A 125 -6.94 -2.21 5.29
C ASP A 125 -8.13 -1.53 4.63
N ARG A 126 -9.15 -1.24 5.43
CA ARG A 126 -10.29 -0.41 5.05
C ARG A 126 -10.38 0.79 5.97
N ALA A 127 -10.68 1.95 5.40
CA ALA A 127 -10.98 3.13 6.20
C ALA A 127 -12.33 2.95 6.90
N VAL A 128 -12.36 3.15 8.21
CA VAL A 128 -13.56 3.01 9.06
C VAL A 128 -13.62 4.15 10.07
N CYS A 129 -14.82 4.46 10.53
CA CYS A 129 -15.01 5.35 11.68
C CYS A 129 -15.11 4.54 12.96
N VAL A 130 -14.38 4.95 13.99
CA VAL A 130 -14.47 4.40 15.34
C VAL A 130 -14.67 5.52 16.34
N ASP A 131 -15.33 5.22 17.45
CA ASP A 131 -15.57 6.20 18.51
C ASP A 131 -14.25 6.60 19.18
N LYS A 132 -14.11 7.89 19.49
CA LYS A 132 -12.93 8.41 20.18
C LYS A 132 -12.79 7.73 21.55
N GLN A 133 -11.60 7.24 21.84
CA GLN A 133 -11.32 6.61 23.13
C GLN A 133 -10.82 7.65 24.15
N PRO A 134 -11.32 7.63 25.40
CA PRO A 134 -10.82 8.52 26.45
C PRO A 134 -9.30 8.36 26.64
N GLY A 135 -8.57 9.48 26.64
CA GLY A 135 -7.12 9.48 26.83
C GLY A 135 -6.28 9.09 25.61
N VAL A 136 -6.91 8.79 24.47
CA VAL A 136 -6.20 8.52 23.21
C VAL A 136 -6.37 9.69 22.25
N ASP A 137 -5.31 10.48 22.11
CA ASP A 137 -5.22 11.57 21.14
C ASP A 137 -4.13 11.27 20.11
N CYS A 138 -4.54 11.12 18.85
CA CYS A 138 -3.59 10.86 17.77
C CYS A 138 -3.18 12.18 17.13
N GLY A 139 -1.87 12.34 16.91
CA GLY A 139 -1.39 13.46 16.13
C GLY A 139 -2.01 13.49 14.71
N PRO A 140 -2.09 14.67 14.09
CA PRO A 140 -2.83 14.87 12.85
C PRO A 140 -2.26 14.10 11.65
N ASN A 141 -1.00 13.65 11.70
CA ASN A 141 -0.35 12.91 10.61
C ASN A 141 -0.10 11.44 10.96
N SER A 142 -0.55 11.00 12.12
CA SER A 142 -0.45 9.63 12.60
C SER A 142 -1.44 8.72 11.87
N ILE A 143 -1.03 7.47 11.60
CA ILE A 143 -1.97 6.47 11.10
C ILE A 143 -2.71 5.87 12.29
N VAL A 144 -4.03 6.01 12.30
CA VAL A 144 -4.91 5.37 13.29
C VAL A 144 -5.13 3.93 12.87
N GLN A 145 -4.54 2.98 13.59
CA GLN A 145 -4.72 1.56 13.31
C GLN A 145 -5.79 0.99 14.23
N VAL A 146 -6.86 0.47 13.65
CA VAL A 146 -8.05 -0.04 14.35
C VAL A 146 -7.90 -1.55 14.59
N ASN A 147 -8.06 -1.95 15.84
CA ASN A 147 -8.07 -3.33 16.29
C ASN A 147 -9.44 -3.99 16.05
N HIS A 148 -9.51 -5.30 16.26
CA HIS A 148 -10.76 -6.06 16.06
C HIS A 148 -11.84 -5.72 17.09
N ASP A 149 -11.46 -5.24 18.28
CA ASP A 149 -12.36 -4.82 19.34
C ASP A 149 -12.81 -3.34 19.21
N ASN A 150 -12.58 -2.72 18.05
CA ASN A 150 -12.79 -1.29 17.77
C ASN A 150 -11.96 -0.32 18.62
N SER A 151 -11.02 -0.81 19.43
CA SER A 151 -9.96 0.04 19.96
C SER A 151 -9.00 0.45 18.85
N TYR A 152 -8.20 1.49 19.09
CA TYR A 152 -7.19 1.90 18.11
C TYR A 152 -5.90 2.35 18.77
N VAL A 153 -4.84 2.31 17.96
CA VAL A 153 -3.51 2.82 18.35
C VAL A 153 -3.03 3.82 17.31
N CYS A 154 -2.39 4.89 17.79
CA CYS A 154 -1.78 5.90 16.93
C CYS A 154 -0.39 5.44 16.50
N LYS A 155 -0.19 5.21 15.20
CA LYS A 155 1.11 4.84 14.62
C LYS A 155 1.77 6.07 14.01
N ALA A 156 2.46 6.83 14.85
CA ALA A 156 3.08 8.10 14.48
C ALA A 156 4.15 7.97 13.37
N CYS A 157 4.88 6.85 13.36
CA CYS A 157 5.93 6.55 12.37
C CYS A 157 5.49 5.66 11.21
N ALA A 158 4.22 5.26 11.13
CA ALA A 158 3.76 4.38 10.07
C ALA A 158 3.69 5.10 8.72
N SER A 159 4.22 4.44 7.68
CA SER A 159 4.10 4.89 6.30
C SER A 159 2.65 4.80 5.79
N ALA A 160 2.26 5.69 4.88
CA ALA A 160 0.97 5.62 4.17
C ALA A 160 0.78 4.30 3.43
N THR A 161 1.88 3.70 2.99
CA THR A 161 1.89 2.45 2.24
C THR A 161 1.50 1.24 3.11
N SER A 162 1.43 1.41 4.43
CA SER A 162 1.01 0.35 5.35
C SER A 162 -0.50 0.14 5.45
N VAL A 163 -1.30 1.07 4.91
CA VAL A 163 -2.76 1.11 5.04
C VAL A 163 -3.46 1.47 3.73
N LEU A 164 -3.05 0.81 2.64
CA LEU A 164 -3.61 1.08 1.31
C LEU A 164 -5.04 0.51 1.20
N THR A 165 -6.00 1.38 0.86
CA THR A 165 -7.42 1.04 0.72
C THR A 165 -7.80 0.80 -0.74
N HIS A 166 -8.86 0.01 -0.96
CA HIS A 166 -9.55 -0.10 -2.26
C HIS A 166 -10.69 0.90 -2.39
#